data_AF-A0A932KTL1-F1
#
_entry.id   AF-A0A932KTL1-F1
#
_cell.length_a   1.000
_cell.length_b   1.000
_cell.length_c   1.000
_cell.angle_alpha   90.00
_cell.angle_beta   90.00
_cell.angle_gamma   90.00
#
_symmetry.space_group_name_H-M   'P 1'
#
loop_
_entity.id
_entity.type
_entity.pdbx_description
1 polymer ?
#
loop_
_entity_poly.entity_id
_entity_poly.type
_entity_poly.pdbx_seq_one_letter_code
_entity_poly.pdbx_strand_id
1 'polypeptide(L)'
;MVAPADSDKPDDGGFRNTSPTLGMPSWTEQDEQLTVLWQKGEKPEAIAEVLNRSVAAVMTRAARLGLQRRFAPGRKPKKLSYEEMNQANLRNMARLSGQMQTTPPAISHRICLMCLTRFQSHGRHNRICQSCKDSPEYRSAAGLPDANVESGS
;
A
#
# COMPACT_ATOMS: atom_id res chain seq x y z
N MET A 1 -8.11 51.69 9.75
CA MET A 1 -7.59 51.04 8.53
C MET A 1 -7.86 49.56 8.68
N VAL A 2 -8.93 49.05 8.05
CA VAL A 2 -9.42 47.67 8.21
C VAL A 2 -8.98 46.87 6.98
N ALA A 3 -8.27 45.77 7.19
CA ALA A 3 -7.85 44.86 6.15
C ALA A 3 -9.06 44.03 5.64
N PRO A 4 -9.21 43.79 4.33
CA PRO A 4 -10.23 42.88 3.84
C PRO A 4 -9.84 41.43 4.09
N ALA A 5 -10.81 40.65 4.57
CA ALA A 5 -10.71 39.23 4.80
C ALA A 5 -10.59 38.47 3.47
N ASP A 6 -9.57 37.61 3.39
CA ASP A 6 -9.37 36.66 2.29
C ASP A 6 -10.48 35.60 2.30
N SER A 7 -11.05 35.37 1.12
CA SER A 7 -12.21 34.51 0.92
C SER A 7 -11.81 33.03 0.97
N ASP A 8 -12.43 32.30 1.89
CA ASP A 8 -12.50 30.83 1.92
C ASP A 8 -12.93 30.29 0.55
N LYS A 9 -12.02 29.57 -0.12
CA LYS A 9 -12.37 28.68 -1.23
C LYS A 9 -12.60 27.28 -0.66
N PRO A 10 -13.75 26.64 -0.93
CA PRO A 10 -13.96 25.25 -0.55
C PRO A 10 -12.98 24.36 -1.33
N ASP A 11 -12.17 23.63 -0.57
CA ASP A 11 -11.34 22.52 -1.05
C ASP A 11 -12.27 21.36 -1.42
N ASP A 12 -12.69 21.30 -2.69
CA ASP A 12 -13.34 20.14 -3.28
C ASP A 12 -12.30 19.03 -3.44
N GLY A 13 -11.95 18.38 -2.32
CA GLY A 13 -11.12 17.18 -2.21
C GLY A 13 -11.76 15.93 -2.82
N GLY A 14 -12.39 16.09 -4.00
CA GLY A 14 -13.03 15.04 -4.75
C GLY A 14 -12.00 14.09 -5.35
N PHE A 15 -11.76 12.97 -4.66
CA PHE A 15 -11.17 11.78 -5.25
C PHE A 15 -12.05 11.34 -6.43
N ARG A 16 -11.68 11.74 -7.65
CA ARG A 16 -12.32 11.22 -8.87
C ARG A 16 -12.01 9.73 -8.96
N ASN A 17 -12.93 8.91 -8.45
CA ASN A 17 -12.99 7.49 -8.73
C ASN A 17 -13.18 7.33 -10.24
N THR A 18 -12.08 7.06 -10.95
CA THR A 18 -12.11 6.71 -12.37
C THR A 18 -12.63 5.28 -12.47
N SER A 19 -13.96 5.13 -12.48
CA SER A 19 -14.58 3.88 -12.89
C SER A 19 -14.03 3.49 -14.27
N PRO A 20 -13.64 2.23 -14.51
CA PRO A 20 -13.12 1.82 -15.79
C PRO A 20 -14.20 2.01 -16.86
N THR A 21 -13.91 2.85 -17.85
CA THR A 21 -14.73 2.99 -19.06
C THR A 21 -14.78 1.66 -19.79
N LEU A 22 -15.94 1.00 -19.73
CA LEU A 22 -16.27 -0.22 -20.45
C LEU A 22 -16.07 0.03 -21.96
N GLY A 23 -14.95 -0.43 -22.50
CA GLY A 23 -14.59 -0.24 -23.92
C GLY A 23 -13.10 -0.02 -24.18
N MET A 24 -12.27 0.19 -23.15
CA MET A 24 -10.82 0.23 -23.33
C MET A 24 -10.21 -1.18 -23.17
N PRO A 25 -9.33 -1.63 -24.09
CA PRO A 25 -8.66 -2.92 -23.99
C PRO A 25 -7.92 -3.05 -22.66
N SER A 26 -7.94 -4.25 -22.06
CA SER A 26 -7.26 -4.49 -20.78
C SER A 26 -5.76 -4.24 -20.91
N TRP A 27 -5.15 -3.67 -19.87
CA TRP A 27 -3.70 -3.46 -19.84
C TRP A 27 -2.89 -4.75 -20.02
N THR A 28 -3.44 -5.88 -19.58
CA THR A 28 -2.78 -7.19 -19.71
C THR A 28 -2.40 -7.53 -21.14
N GLU A 29 -3.22 -7.16 -22.13
CA GLU A 29 -2.96 -7.41 -23.55
C GLU A 29 -1.98 -6.39 -24.14
N GLN A 30 -1.98 -5.16 -23.60
CA GLN A 30 -1.15 -4.05 -24.10
C GLN A 30 0.26 -4.01 -23.47
N ASP A 31 0.51 -4.75 -22.39
CA ASP A 31 1.78 -4.73 -21.66
C ASP A 31 2.95 -5.28 -22.47
N GLU A 32 2.73 -6.35 -23.25
CA GLU A 32 3.76 -6.93 -24.11
C GLU A 32 4.16 -5.94 -25.19
N GLN A 33 3.17 -5.33 -25.86
CA GLN A 33 3.40 -4.30 -26.88
C GLN A 33 4.10 -3.08 -26.29
N LEU A 34 3.68 -2.62 -25.12
CA LEU A 34 4.33 -1.53 -24.38
C LEU A 34 5.81 -1.86 -24.12
N THR A 35 6.10 -3.07 -23.64
CA THR A 35 7.47 -3.49 -23.31
C THR A 35 8.36 -3.52 -24.55
N VAL A 36 7.88 -4.07 -25.67
CA VAL A 36 8.62 -4.12 -26.93
C VAL A 36 8.93 -2.71 -27.45
N LEU A 37 7.93 -1.83 -27.51
CA LEU A 37 8.13 -0.45 -27.97
C LEU A 37 9.07 0.33 -27.03
N TRP A 38 8.97 0.09 -25.72
CA TRP A 38 9.83 0.73 -24.74
C TRP A 38 11.29 0.28 -24.86
N GLN A 39 11.55 -1.01 -25.10
CA GLN A 39 12.91 -1.53 -25.31
C GLN A 39 13.52 -1.03 -26.63
N LYS A 40 12.70 -0.83 -27.66
CA LYS A 40 13.12 -0.23 -28.93
C LYS A 40 13.55 1.23 -28.83
N GLY A 41 13.32 1.89 -27.69
CA GLY A 41 13.69 3.30 -27.52
C GLY A 41 12.60 4.29 -27.94
N GLU A 42 11.40 3.82 -28.31
CA GLU A 42 10.31 4.70 -28.76
C GLU A 42 9.93 5.73 -27.70
N LYS A 43 9.53 6.93 -28.16
CA LYS A 43 9.11 8.01 -27.28
C LYS A 43 7.74 7.72 -26.67
N PRO A 44 7.47 8.06 -25.40
CA PRO A 44 6.19 7.81 -24.75
C PRO A 44 4.97 8.34 -25.52
N GLU A 45 5.13 9.44 -26.27
CA GLU A 45 4.10 10.03 -27.12
C GLU A 45 3.71 9.10 -28.29
N ALA A 46 4.69 8.52 -28.98
CA ALA A 46 4.44 7.57 -30.07
C ALA A 46 3.81 6.27 -29.55
N ILE A 47 4.26 5.79 -28.38
CA ILE A 47 3.68 4.59 -27.74
C ILE A 47 2.21 4.84 -27.35
N ALA A 48 1.89 6.05 -26.87
CA ALA A 48 0.54 6.45 -26.52
C ALA A 48 -0.40 6.44 -27.74
N GLU A 49 0.06 6.92 -28.88
CA GLU A 49 -0.68 6.86 -30.15
C GLU A 49 -0.94 5.42 -30.59
N VAL A 50 0.08 4.55 -30.58
CA VAL A 50 -0.06 3.14 -30.97
C VAL A 50 -1.02 2.39 -30.06
N LEU A 51 -0.95 2.62 -28.75
CA LEU A 51 -1.79 1.92 -27.77
C LEU A 51 -3.16 2.57 -27.57
N ASN A 52 -3.45 3.72 -28.22
CA ASN A 52 -4.63 4.54 -27.99
C ASN A 52 -4.85 4.87 -26.49
N ARG A 53 -3.77 5.26 -25.81
CA ARG A 53 -3.76 5.61 -24.38
C ARG A 53 -3.14 6.99 -24.18
N SER A 54 -3.42 7.62 -23.04
CA SER A 54 -2.74 8.87 -22.69
C SER A 54 -1.27 8.61 -22.32
N VAL A 55 -0.40 9.58 -22.60
CA VAL A 55 1.04 9.52 -22.25
C VAL A 55 1.23 9.26 -20.76
N ALA A 56 0.43 9.89 -19.90
CA ALA A 56 0.47 9.66 -18.46
C ALA A 56 0.14 8.21 -18.07
N ALA A 57 -0.82 7.58 -18.77
CA ALA A 57 -1.21 6.19 -18.51
C ALA A 57 -0.11 5.22 -18.95
N VAL A 58 0.52 5.45 -20.10
CA VAL A 58 1.70 4.70 -20.59
C VAL A 58 2.86 4.80 -19.60
N MET A 59 3.22 6.01 -19.17
CA MET A 59 4.30 6.24 -18.20
C MET A 59 4.02 5.55 -16.84
N THR A 60 2.78 5.64 -16.36
CA THR A 60 2.37 5.00 -15.11
C THR A 60 2.41 3.48 -15.21
N ARG A 61 1.97 2.91 -16.34
CA ARG A 61 2.05 1.46 -16.56
C ARG A 61 3.48 1.00 -16.67
N ALA A 62 4.32 1.67 -17.46
CA ALA A 62 5.74 1.35 -17.60
C ALA A 62 6.46 1.33 -16.24
N ALA A 63 6.16 2.28 -15.36
CA ALA A 63 6.71 2.31 -14.01
C ALA A 63 6.23 1.12 -13.14
N ARG A 64 4.98 0.67 -13.30
CA ARG A 64 4.45 -0.52 -12.60
C ARG A 64 5.04 -1.83 -13.13
N LEU A 65 5.38 -1.88 -14.42
CA LEU A 65 6.08 -3.00 -15.05
C LEU A 65 7.59 -3.03 -14.73
N GLY A 66 8.11 -2.05 -13.98
CA GLY A 66 9.53 -1.98 -13.64
C GLY A 66 10.43 -1.58 -14.81
N LEU A 67 9.87 -1.02 -15.89
CA LEU A 67 10.65 -0.54 -17.03
C LEU A 67 11.50 0.68 -16.61
N GLN A 68 12.68 0.81 -17.22
CA GLN A 68 13.62 1.88 -16.90
C GLN A 68 12.94 3.25 -17.03
N ARG A 69 12.99 4.03 -15.94
CA ARG A 69 12.39 5.37 -15.92
C ARG A 69 13.11 6.28 -16.90
N ARG A 70 12.39 6.72 -17.92
CA ARG A 70 12.83 7.81 -18.78
C ARG A 70 12.57 9.11 -18.03
N PHE A 71 13.61 9.90 -17.85
CA PHE A 71 13.46 11.22 -17.27
C PHE A 71 12.62 12.06 -18.24
N ALA A 72 11.53 12.65 -17.74
CA ALA A 72 10.81 13.66 -18.49
C ALA A 72 11.81 14.78 -18.83
N PRO A 73 11.96 15.18 -20.11
CA PRO A 73 12.88 16.23 -20.47
C PRO A 73 12.54 17.50 -19.68
N GLY A 74 13.55 18.09 -19.02
CA GLY A 74 13.41 19.36 -18.30
C GLY A 74 13.14 19.27 -16.79
N ARG A 75 12.80 18.10 -16.22
CA ARG A 75 12.76 17.97 -14.75
C ARG A 75 14.16 17.77 -14.18
N LYS A 76 14.85 18.87 -13.89
CA LYS A 76 16.05 18.84 -13.05
C LYS A 76 15.64 18.38 -11.64
N PRO A 77 16.38 17.46 -11.00
CA PRO A 77 16.13 17.13 -9.60
C PRO A 77 16.24 18.43 -8.79
N LYS A 78 15.25 18.71 -7.93
CA LYS A 78 15.34 19.84 -7.00
C LYS A 78 16.54 19.57 -6.10
N LYS A 79 17.58 20.41 -6.18
CA LYS A 79 18.64 20.42 -5.19
C LYS A 79 18.02 21.00 -3.92
N LEU A 80 17.65 20.12 -2.98
CA LEU A 80 17.19 20.56 -1.67
C LEU A 80 18.32 21.32 -0.99
N SER A 81 17.99 22.39 -0.28
CA SER A 81 18.95 23.03 0.62
C SER A 81 19.37 22.04 1.71
N TYR A 82 20.50 22.32 2.36
CA TYR A 82 20.95 21.52 3.51
C TYR A 82 19.87 21.47 4.61
N GLU A 83 19.19 22.59 4.86
CA GLU A 83 18.15 22.70 5.87
C GLU A 83 16.89 21.91 5.50
N GLU A 84 16.44 21.98 4.24
CA GLU A 84 15.33 21.16 3.74
C GLU A 84 15.65 19.66 3.83
N MET A 85 16.89 19.28 3.53
CA MET A 85 17.36 17.90 3.64
C MET A 85 17.37 17.42 5.10
N ASN A 86 17.83 18.26 6.03
CA ASN A 86 17.84 17.93 7.45
C ASN A 86 16.42 17.77 8.03
N GLN A 87 15.50 18.68 7.65
CA GLN A 87 14.09 18.56 8.03
C GLN A 87 13.44 17.29 7.47
N ALA A 88 13.71 16.94 6.20
CA ALA A 88 13.20 15.72 5.59
C ALA A 88 13.73 14.47 6.31
N ASN A 89 15.01 14.46 6.68
CA ASN A 89 15.62 13.38 7.45
C ASN A 89 14.98 13.23 8.84
N LEU A 90 14.74 14.34 9.55
CA LEU A 90 14.08 14.32 10.85
C LEU A 90 12.65 13.77 10.76
N ARG A 91 11.88 14.17 9.74
CA ARG A 91 10.54 13.63 9.48
C ARG A 91 10.57 12.13 9.18
N ASN A 92 11.54 11.69 8.39
CA ASN A 92 11.70 10.27 8.08
C ASN A 92 12.05 9.45 9.33
N MET A 93 12.95 9.96 10.18
CA MET A 93 13.31 9.33 11.45
C MET A 93 12.13 9.26 12.42
N ALA A 94 11.34 10.32 12.53
CA ALA A 94 10.13 10.32 13.35
C ALA A 94 9.08 9.29 12.86
N ARG A 95 8.96 9.10 11.55
CA ARG A 95 8.04 8.09 10.99
C ARG A 95 8.51 6.67 11.26
N LEU A 96 9.81 6.41 11.11
CA LEU A 96 10.43 5.12 11.41
C LEU A 96 10.33 4.79 12.90
N SER A 97 10.59 5.77 13.78
CA SER A 97 10.45 5.56 15.22
C SER A 97 8.99 5.31 15.63
N GLY A 98 8.03 5.99 15.01
CA GLY A 98 6.61 5.71 15.20
C GLY A 98 6.18 4.30 14.73
N GLN A 99 6.88 3.71 13.76
CA GLN A 99 6.66 2.31 13.37
C GLN A 99 7.32 1.31 14.34
N MET A 100 8.43 1.68 14.99
CA MET A 100 9.13 0.81 15.95
C MET A 100 8.60 0.91 17.38
N GLN A 101 7.85 1.97 17.71
CA GLN A 101 7.07 2.02 18.93
C GLN A 101 5.92 1.00 18.79
N THR A 102 6.20 -0.24 19.17
CA THR A 102 5.19 -1.23 19.48
C THR A 102 4.35 -0.63 20.61
N THR A 103 3.21 -0.02 20.26
CA THR A 103 2.19 0.27 21.26
C THR A 103 2.00 -1.04 22.04
N PRO A 104 2.14 -1.06 23.38
CA PRO A 104 1.92 -2.28 24.14
C PRO A 104 0.59 -2.87 23.68
N PRO A 105 0.54 -4.17 23.33
CA PRO A 105 -0.61 -4.75 22.65
C PRO A 105 -1.84 -4.43 23.47
N ALA A 106 -2.71 -3.57 22.93
CA ALA A 106 -3.89 -3.12 23.64
C ALA A 106 -4.71 -4.34 24.06
N ILE A 107 -4.71 -4.63 25.36
CA ILE A 107 -5.50 -5.72 25.93
C ILE A 107 -6.95 -5.28 25.77
N SER A 108 -7.68 -5.99 24.92
CA SER A 108 -9.08 -5.71 24.64
C SER A 108 -9.90 -6.98 24.85
N HIS A 109 -11.04 -6.86 25.50
CA HIS A 109 -12.00 -7.95 25.61
C HIS A 109 -12.70 -8.17 24.27
N ARG A 110 -12.70 -9.41 23.79
CA ARG A 110 -13.34 -9.82 22.52
C ARG A 110 -14.17 -11.09 22.71
N ILE A 111 -15.03 -11.38 21.74
CA ILE A 111 -15.78 -12.63 21.65
C ILE A 111 -14.96 -13.65 20.86
N CYS A 112 -14.82 -14.86 21.38
CA CYS A 112 -14.17 -15.98 20.71
C CYS A 112 -15.01 -16.44 19.51
N LEU A 113 -14.40 -16.59 18.33
CA LEU A 113 -15.13 -17.03 17.13
C LEU A 113 -15.50 -18.53 17.12
N MET A 114 -14.96 -19.33 18.04
CA MET A 114 -15.30 -20.75 18.15
C MET A 114 -16.37 -21.02 19.21
N CYS A 115 -16.21 -20.49 20.42
CA CYS A 115 -17.10 -20.78 21.56
C CYS A 115 -17.96 -19.59 22.01
N LEU A 116 -17.84 -18.43 21.36
CA LEU A 116 -18.60 -17.20 21.65
C LEU A 116 -18.40 -16.63 23.08
N THR A 117 -17.41 -17.12 23.83
CA THR A 117 -17.07 -16.60 25.16
C THR A 117 -16.27 -15.30 25.09
N ARG A 118 -16.40 -14.45 26.10
CA ARG A 118 -15.58 -13.23 26.26
C ARG A 118 -14.20 -13.61 26.78
N PHE A 119 -13.14 -13.12 26.14
CA PHE A 119 -11.75 -13.34 26.57
C PHE A 119 -10.87 -12.11 26.32
N GLN A 120 -9.75 -12.01 27.02
CA GLN A 120 -8.75 -10.96 26.79
C GLN A 120 -7.90 -11.31 25.56
N SER A 121 -7.91 -10.41 24.57
CA SER A 121 -7.16 -10.59 23.32
C SER A 121 -5.91 -9.71 23.29
N HIS A 122 -4.79 -10.31 22.92
CA HIS A 122 -3.53 -9.62 22.66
C HIS A 122 -3.38 -9.39 21.16
N GLY A 123 -3.57 -8.16 20.71
CA GLY A 123 -3.38 -7.76 19.32
C GLY A 123 -4.60 -7.90 18.41
N ARG A 124 -4.53 -7.24 17.23
CA ARG A 124 -5.65 -7.12 16.28
C ARG A 124 -6.08 -8.45 15.69
N HIS A 125 -5.21 -9.45 15.63
CA HIS A 125 -5.47 -10.72 14.94
C HIS A 125 -5.86 -11.89 15.87
N ASN A 126 -5.81 -11.68 17.20
CA ASN A 126 -6.15 -12.73 18.16
C ASN A 126 -7.69 -12.78 18.37
N ARG A 127 -8.37 -13.73 17.72
CA ARG A 127 -9.85 -13.86 17.69
C ARG A 127 -10.38 -15.13 18.37
N ILE A 128 -9.50 -15.98 18.87
CA ILE A 128 -9.84 -17.29 19.46
C ILE A 128 -9.23 -17.34 20.86
N CYS A 129 -10.04 -17.73 21.85
CA CYS A 129 -9.58 -17.83 23.23
C CYS A 129 -8.56 -18.96 23.40
N GLN A 130 -7.77 -18.90 24.48
CA GLN A 130 -6.69 -19.87 24.70
C GLN A 130 -7.22 -21.31 24.77
N SER A 131 -8.32 -21.54 25.49
CA SER A 131 -8.96 -22.86 25.58
C SER A 131 -9.35 -23.44 24.21
N CYS A 132 -9.83 -22.61 23.29
CA CYS A 132 -10.14 -23.07 21.93
C CYS A 132 -8.88 -23.24 21.06
N LYS A 133 -7.80 -22.49 21.31
CA LYS A 133 -6.54 -22.70 20.61
C LYS A 133 -5.87 -24.03 20.97
N ASP A 134 -6.09 -24.48 22.19
CA ASP A 134 -5.54 -25.75 22.68
C ASP A 134 -6.42 -26.96 22.29
N SER A 135 -7.60 -26.72 21.69
CA SER A 135 -8.48 -27.78 21.19
C SER A 135 -7.86 -28.51 20.00
N PRO A 136 -8.01 -29.85 19.91
CA PRO A 136 -7.46 -30.64 18.80
C PRO A 136 -8.03 -30.20 17.45
N GLU A 137 -9.29 -29.74 17.41
CA GLU A 137 -9.93 -29.24 16.19
C GLU A 137 -9.20 -28.00 15.65
N TYR A 138 -8.86 -27.05 16.52
CA TYR A 138 -8.13 -25.85 16.12
C TYR A 138 -6.69 -26.16 15.72
N ARG A 139 -5.99 -27.01 16.48
CA ARG A 139 -4.59 -27.37 16.18
C ARG A 139 -4.46 -28.09 14.84
N SER A 140 -5.37 -29.03 14.57
CA SER A 140 -5.46 -29.75 13.30
C SER A 140 -5.68 -28.78 12.12
N ALA A 141 -6.62 -27.85 12.25
CA ALA A 141 -6.90 -26.86 11.21
C ALA A 141 -5.75 -25.85 11.03
N ALA A 142 -5.00 -25.55 12.09
CA ALA A 142 -3.86 -24.64 12.07
C ALA A 142 -2.54 -25.32 11.65
N GLY A 143 -2.53 -26.63 11.41
CA GLY A 143 -1.31 -27.39 11.11
C GLY A 143 -0.30 -27.39 12.27
N LEU A 144 -0.76 -27.17 13.50
CA LEU A 144 0.09 -27.21 14.68
C LEU A 144 0.19 -28.65 15.19
N PRO A 145 1.36 -29.11 15.65
CA PRO A 145 1.51 -30.44 16.21
C PRO A 145 0.63 -30.59 17.46
N ASP A 146 0.14 -31.78 17.76
CA ASP A 146 -0.63 -32.00 19.00
C ASP A 146 0.26 -31.76 20.22
N ALA A 147 -0.25 -30.99 21.21
CA ALA A 147 0.51 -30.68 22.43
C ALA A 147 0.69 -31.88 23.37
N ASN A 148 -0.03 -32.98 23.14
CA ASN A 148 -0.08 -34.16 24.01
C ASN A 148 0.89 -35.28 23.59
N VAL A 149 2.11 -34.94 23.18
CA VAL A 149 3.22 -35.91 23.15
C VAL A 149 4.09 -35.66 24.38
N GLU A 150 3.52 -35.88 25.58
CA GLU A 150 4.33 -36.08 26.77
C GLU A 150 4.90 -37.50 26.72
N SER A 151 6.16 -37.57 26.31
CA SER A 151 7.24 -38.36 26.92
C SER A 151 6.81 -39.36 28.01
N GLY A 152 6.37 -40.54 27.59
CA GLY A 152 6.42 -41.74 28.42
C GLY A 152 7.86 -42.27 28.43
N SER A 153 8.54 -42.08 29.56
CA SER A 153 9.75 -42.85 29.92
C SER A 153 9.36 -44.20 30.52
#